data_AF-A0A850NWI3-F1
#
_entry.id   AF-A0A850NWI3-F1
#
_cell.length_a   1.000
_cell.length_b   1.000
_cell.length_c   1.000
_cell.angle_alpha   90.00
_cell.angle_beta   90.00
_cell.angle_gamma   90.00
#
_symmetry.space_group_name_H-M   'P 1'
#
loop_
_entity.id
_entity.type
_entity.pdbx_description
1 polymer ?
#
loop_
_entity_poly.entity_id
_entity_poly.type
_entity_poly.pdbx_seq_one_letter_code
_entity_poly.pdbx_strand_id
1 'polypeptide(L)'
;MRPAGLMIGTAPPRLREQTRPGADTALRSPRFLMRLPDPADAADLHRLVNDWGVVRMLSRLPFPYPRSLTDDWIASVGAQAAGRTAWHFVIIDTAGRPTRPSIAGGATRV
;
A
#
# COMPACT_ATOMS: atom_id res chain seq x y z
N MET A 1 -25.56 -31.54 42.40
CA MET A 1 -26.41 -30.88 41.37
C MET A 1 -25.77 -29.54 41.03
N ARG A 2 -24.96 -29.47 39.96
CA ARG A 2 -24.25 -28.26 39.50
C ARG A 2 -24.79 -27.84 38.13
N PRO A 3 -25.01 -26.55 37.84
CA PRO A 3 -25.27 -26.08 36.49
C PRO A 3 -23.94 -25.86 35.76
N ALA A 4 -23.80 -26.33 34.52
CA ALA A 4 -22.64 -26.04 33.69
C ALA A 4 -23.10 -25.28 32.46
N GLY A 5 -22.59 -24.06 32.34
CA GLY A 5 -22.98 -23.08 31.35
C GLY A 5 -22.65 -23.53 29.93
N LEU A 6 -23.53 -23.07 29.04
CA LEU A 6 -23.38 -23.01 27.60
C LEU A 6 -22.04 -22.34 27.22
N MET A 7 -21.06 -23.15 26.83
CA MET A 7 -19.81 -22.67 26.22
C MET A 7 -20.06 -22.43 24.73
N ILE A 8 -20.56 -21.25 24.35
CA ILE A 8 -20.41 -20.77 22.97
C ILE A 8 -18.97 -20.27 22.83
N GLY A 9 -18.05 -21.18 22.51
CA GLY A 9 -16.73 -20.81 22.02
C GLY A 9 -16.88 -20.32 20.58
N THR A 10 -17.13 -19.03 20.36
CA THR A 10 -16.85 -18.40 19.07
C THR A 10 -15.34 -18.36 18.90
N ALA A 11 -14.78 -19.38 18.25
CA ALA A 11 -13.44 -19.25 17.68
C ALA A 11 -13.46 -18.02 16.75
N PRO A 12 -12.56 -17.03 16.92
CA PRO A 12 -12.45 -15.97 15.94
C PRO A 12 -12.20 -16.62 14.58
N PRO A 13 -12.75 -16.09 13.48
CA PRO A 13 -12.49 -16.63 12.16
C PRO A 13 -10.97 -16.69 12.00
N ARG A 14 -10.43 -17.91 11.95
CA ARG A 14 -9.02 -18.10 11.64
C ARG A 14 -8.83 -17.44 10.29
N LEU A 15 -8.16 -16.29 10.28
CA LEU A 15 -7.73 -15.59 9.09
C LEU A 15 -7.02 -16.68 8.29
N ARG A 16 -7.62 -17.07 7.15
CA ARG A 16 -7.14 -18.20 6.35
C ARG A 16 -5.64 -18.02 6.19
N GLU A 17 -4.86 -18.92 6.78
CA GLU A 17 -3.45 -19.08 6.43
C GLU A 17 -3.42 -19.34 4.93
N GLN A 18 -3.19 -18.29 4.16
CA GLN A 18 -3.03 -18.39 2.73
C GLN A 18 -1.68 -19.08 2.51
N THR A 19 -1.78 -20.34 2.09
CA THR A 19 -0.69 -21.26 1.81
C THR A 19 0.30 -20.61 0.83
N ARG A 20 1.59 -20.64 1.19
CA ARG A 20 2.72 -20.25 0.35
C ARG A 20 2.81 -21.17 -0.88
N PRO A 21 3.00 -20.62 -2.09
CA PRO A 21 3.85 -21.26 -3.09
C PRO A 21 4.98 -20.29 -3.46
N GLY A 22 6.22 -20.70 -3.15
CA GLY A 22 7.49 -20.16 -3.64
C GLY A 22 7.65 -18.65 -3.81
N ALA A 23 8.42 -18.00 -2.93
CA ALA A 23 9.12 -16.73 -3.20
C ALA A 23 8.32 -15.50 -3.71
N ASP A 24 6.99 -15.56 -3.75
CA ASP A 24 6.17 -14.43 -4.21
C ASP A 24 5.80 -13.53 -3.02
N THR A 25 6.59 -12.48 -2.78
CA THR A 25 6.26 -11.42 -1.80
C THR A 25 5.04 -10.59 -2.22
N ALA A 26 4.42 -10.87 -3.36
CA ALA A 26 3.30 -10.11 -3.88
C ALA A 26 1.94 -10.62 -3.37
N LEU A 27 1.16 -9.73 -2.77
CA LEU A 27 -0.22 -9.97 -2.37
C LEU A 27 -1.17 -9.62 -3.52
N ARG A 28 -2.18 -10.47 -3.74
CA ARG A 28 -3.15 -10.30 -4.82
C ARG A 28 -4.56 -10.24 -4.26
N SER A 29 -5.35 -9.31 -4.77
CA SER A 29 -6.79 -9.22 -4.60
C SER A 29 -7.47 -9.22 -5.98
N PRO A 30 -8.81 -9.34 -6.06
CA PRO A 30 -9.50 -9.35 -7.35
C PRO A 30 -9.25 -8.12 -8.23
N ARG A 31 -8.91 -6.97 -7.63
CA ARG A 31 -8.68 -5.70 -8.35
C ARG A 31 -7.24 -5.19 -8.24
N PHE A 32 -6.50 -5.61 -7.24
CA PHE A 32 -5.19 -5.02 -6.94
C PHE A 32 -4.10 -6.07 -6.81
N LEU A 33 -2.94 -5.72 -7.35
CA LEU A 33 -1.66 -6.37 -7.10
C LEU A 33 -0.88 -5.48 -6.15
N MET A 34 -0.35 -6.07 -5.08
CA MET A 34 0.46 -5.39 -4.09
C MET A 34 1.82 -6.07 -4.05
N ARG A 35 2.85 -5.40 -4.56
CA ARG A 35 4.22 -5.96 -4.68
C ARG A 35 5.25 -5.06 -4.01
N LEU A 36 6.45 -5.58 -3.77
CA LEU A 36 7.56 -4.73 -3.33
C LEU A 36 7.84 -3.63 -4.37
N PRO A 37 8.22 -2.42 -3.93
CA PRO A 37 8.70 -1.36 -4.80
C PRO A 37 9.94 -1.79 -5.60
N ASP A 38 9.96 -1.45 -6.88
CA ASP A 38 11.08 -1.63 -7.79
C ASP A 38 11.66 -0.25 -8.14
N PRO A 39 12.97 -0.12 -8.47
CA PRO A 39 13.54 1.16 -8.91
C PRO A 39 12.79 1.82 -10.07
N ALA A 40 12.12 1.06 -10.95
CA ALA A 40 11.29 1.63 -12.01
C ALA A 40 10.09 2.43 -11.50
N ASP A 41 9.57 2.11 -10.30
CA ASP A 41 8.43 2.81 -9.69
C ASP A 41 8.80 4.19 -9.14
N ALA A 42 10.10 4.49 -9.04
CA ALA A 42 10.58 5.70 -8.41
C ALA A 42 10.04 6.98 -9.06
N ALA A 43 9.85 7.00 -10.39
CA ALA A 43 9.28 8.16 -11.07
C ALA A 43 7.81 8.39 -10.68
N ASP A 44 7.01 7.33 -10.61
CA ASP A 44 5.60 7.42 -10.24
C ASP A 44 5.42 7.74 -8.75
N LEU A 45 6.24 7.15 -7.88
CA LEU A 45 6.25 7.46 -6.45
C LEU A 45 6.67 8.90 -6.19
N HIS A 46 7.72 9.37 -6.87
CA HIS A 46 8.16 10.77 -6.79
C HIS A 46 7.07 11.74 -7.22
N ARG A 47 6.33 11.42 -8.29
CA ARG A 47 5.19 12.21 -8.76
C ARG A 47 4.05 12.22 -7.74
N LEU A 48 3.73 11.07 -7.14
CA LEU A 48 2.67 10.96 -6.12
C LEU A 48 3.00 11.78 -4.86
N VAL A 49 4.25 11.72 -4.38
CA VAL A 49 4.68 12.46 -3.19
C VAL A 49 4.72 13.97 -3.44
N ASN A 50 4.98 14.41 -4.67
CA ASN A 50 4.92 15.82 -5.05
C ASN A 50 3.52 16.31 -5.45
N ASP A 51 2.52 15.43 -5.48
CA ASP A 51 1.13 15.84 -5.70
C ASP A 51 0.61 16.58 -4.45
N TRP A 52 0.15 17.81 -4.65
CA TRP A 52 -0.34 18.66 -3.56
C TRP A 52 -1.50 18.03 -2.78
N GLY A 53 -2.37 17.28 -3.47
CA GLY A 53 -3.50 16.57 -2.84
C GLY A 53 -3.05 15.49 -1.87
N VAL A 54 -1.88 14.90 -2.10
CA VAL A 54 -1.28 13.85 -1.28
C VAL A 54 -0.39 14.45 -0.20
N VAL A 55 0.57 15.31 -0.56
CA VAL A 55 1.61 15.81 0.35
C VAL A 55 1.04 16.57 1.55
N ARG A 56 -0.08 17.28 1.36
CA ARG A 56 -0.77 18.02 2.43
C ARG A 56 -1.34 17.12 3.53
N MET A 57 -1.53 15.83 3.25
CA MET A 57 -2.07 14.83 4.18
C MET A 57 -0.96 14.00 4.84
N LEU A 58 0.29 14.15 4.38
CA LEU A 58 1.45 13.43 4.90
C LEU A 58 2.15 14.26 5.98
N SER A 59 2.75 13.58 6.95
CA SER A 59 3.55 14.23 7.98
C SER A 59 4.84 14.80 7.39
N ARG A 60 5.04 16.11 7.54
CA ARG A 60 6.28 16.91 7.30
C ARG A 60 7.28 16.29 6.29
N LEU A 61 6.85 16.14 5.03
CA LEU A 61 7.79 15.88 3.94
C LEU A 61 8.37 17.20 3.43
N PRO A 62 9.68 17.25 3.10
CA PRO A 62 10.27 18.41 2.48
C PRO A 62 9.60 18.62 1.11
N PHE A 63 9.12 19.84 0.86
CA PHE A 63 8.51 20.20 -0.41
C PHE A 63 9.34 21.30 -1.10
N PRO A 64 9.74 21.11 -2.37
CA PRO A 64 9.52 19.93 -3.23
C PRO A 64 10.32 18.71 -2.78
N TYR A 65 9.75 17.51 -2.94
CA TYR A 65 10.40 16.27 -2.55
C TYR A 65 11.45 15.88 -3.59
N PRO A 66 12.75 15.76 -3.24
CA PRO A 66 13.81 15.47 -4.19
C PRO A 66 13.76 14.00 -4.64
N ARG A 67 14.09 13.76 -5.91
CA ARG A 67 14.03 12.42 -6.51
C ARG A 67 15.01 11.43 -5.87
N SER A 68 16.20 11.90 -5.50
CA SER A 68 17.20 11.07 -4.82
C SER A 68 16.67 10.44 -3.54
N LEU A 69 15.83 11.14 -2.77
CA LEU A 69 15.20 10.58 -1.57
C LEU A 69 14.24 9.43 -1.89
N THR A 70 13.54 9.47 -3.03
CA THR A 70 12.70 8.36 -3.48
C THR A 70 13.56 7.14 -3.79
N ASP A 71 14.65 7.34 -4.52
CA ASP A 71 15.55 6.25 -4.93
C ASP A 71 16.23 5.61 -3.70
N ASP A 72 16.73 6.43 -2.77
CA ASP A 72 17.33 5.99 -1.50
C ASP A 72 16.32 5.22 -0.64
N TRP A 73 15.08 5.71 -0.58
CA TRP A 73 14.02 5.04 0.15
C TRP A 73 13.69 3.68 -0.45
N ILE A 74 13.53 3.57 -1.78
CA ILE A 74 13.27 2.28 -2.47
C ILE A 74 14.40 1.28 -2.21
N ALA A 75 15.67 1.73 -2.29
CA ALA A 75 16.81 0.89 -1.97
C ALA A 75 16.75 0.35 -0.52
N SER A 76 16.32 1.19 0.44
CA SER A 76 16.16 0.78 1.83
C SER A 76 15.03 -0.23 2.05
N VAL A 77 14.00 -0.23 1.20
CA VAL A 77 12.83 -1.13 1.34
C VAL A 77 13.24 -2.60 1.18
N GLY A 78 14.13 -2.90 0.23
CA GLY A 78 14.64 -4.27 0.03
C GLY A 78 15.34 -4.81 1.28
N ALA A 79 16.18 -3.98 1.90
CA ALA A 79 16.88 -4.34 3.14
C ALA A 79 15.91 -4.54 4.33
N GLN A 80 14.89 -3.68 4.45
CA GLN A 80 13.88 -3.79 5.51
C GLN A 80 12.99 -5.03 5.36
N ALA A 81 12.61 -5.37 4.13
CA ALA A 81 11.84 -6.58 3.83
C ALA A 81 12.65 -7.85 4.15
N ALA A 82 13.93 -7.88 3.73
CA ALA A 82 14.83 -8.99 4.04
C ALA A 82 15.06 -9.14 5.56
N GLY A 83 15.22 -8.01 6.26
CA GLY A 83 15.34 -7.95 7.72
C GLY A 83 14.03 -8.16 8.48
N ARG A 84 12.89 -8.29 7.78
CA ARG A 84 11.53 -8.39 8.35
C ARG A 84 11.18 -7.26 9.33
N THR A 85 11.80 -6.09 9.19
CA THR A 85 11.57 -4.93 10.06
C THR A 85 10.43 -4.06 9.57
N ALA A 86 10.21 -4.02 8.25
CA ALA A 86 9.07 -3.34 7.63
C ALA A 86 8.73 -3.96 6.28
N TRP A 87 7.46 -3.90 5.90
CA TRP A 87 6.95 -4.32 4.60
C TRP A 87 6.23 -3.17 3.93
N HIS A 88 6.84 -2.66 2.86
CA HIS A 88 6.27 -1.58 2.05
C HIS A 88 5.85 -2.17 0.72
N PHE A 89 4.69 -1.74 0.22
CA PHE A 89 4.17 -2.26 -1.04
C PHE A 89 3.67 -1.14 -1.96
N VAL A 90 3.87 -1.35 -3.26
CA VAL A 90 3.21 -0.60 -4.31
C VAL A 90 1.90 -1.29 -4.65
N ILE A 91 0.81 -0.52 -4.70
CA ILE A 91 -0.53 -0.99 -5.03
C ILE A 91 -0.83 -0.64 -6.48
N ILE A 92 -1.04 -1.66 -7.30
CA ILE A 92 -1.30 -1.54 -8.73
C ILE A 92 -2.72 -2.05 -9.00
N ASP A 93 -3.52 -1.24 -9.69
CA ASP A 93 -4.84 -1.67 -10.18
C ASP A 93 -4.65 -2.62 -11.38
N THR A 94 -5.03 -3.87 -11.22
CA THR A 94 -4.90 -4.91 -12.26
C THR A 94 -5.95 -4.77 -13.36
N ALA A 95 -6.99 -3.95 -13.16
CA ALA A 95 -8.00 -3.67 -14.19
C ALA A 95 -7.52 -2.68 -15.26
N GLY A 96 -6.27 -2.19 -15.18
CA GLY A 96 -5.65 -1.39 -16.24
C GLY A 96 -6.32 -0.05 -16.51
N ARG A 97 -7.13 0.49 -15.57
CA ARG A 97 -7.58 1.88 -15.67
C ARG A 97 -6.66 2.77 -14.83
N PRO A 98 -5.97 3.75 -15.44
CA PRO A 98 -5.35 4.80 -14.64
C PRO A 98 -6.47 5.47 -13.84
N THR A 99 -6.42 5.32 -12.52
CA THR A 99 -7.31 6.03 -11.59
C THR A 99 -6.91 7.50 -11.60
N ARG A 100 -7.34 8.22 -12.63
CA ARG A 100 -7.35 9.68 -12.58
C ARG A 100 -8.37 10.08 -11.50
N PRO A 101 -7.98 10.78 -10.43
CA PRO A 101 -8.98 11.42 -9.58
C PRO A 101 -9.73 12.43 -10.45
N SER A 102 -11.00 12.14 -10.73
CA SER A 102 -11.92 13.08 -11.37
C SER A 102 -12.24 14.18 -10.36
N ILE A 103 -11.36 15.17 -10.24
CA ILE A 103 -11.77 16.47 -9.70
C ILE A 103 -12.64 17.13 -10.76
N ALA A 104 -13.93 16.88 -10.69
CA ALA A 104 -14.93 17.66 -11.40
C ALA A 104 -14.95 19.08 -10.79
N GLY A 105 -13.96 19.89 -11.17
CA GLY A 105 -14.02 21.34 -11.08
C GLY A 105 -14.95 21.86 -12.17
N GLY A 106 -16.26 21.70 -11.97
CA GLY A 106 -17.28 22.41 -12.72
C GLY A 106 -17.44 23.80 -12.13
N ALA A 107 -16.64 24.75 -12.60
CA ALA A 107 -16.92 26.15 -12.44
C ALA A 107 -18.28 26.45 -13.08
N THR A 108 -19.29 26.80 -12.27
CA THR A 108 -20.43 27.56 -12.77
C THR A 108 -20.12 29.03 -12.61
N ARG A 109 -19.97 29.63 -13.79
CA ARG A 109 -19.75 31.02 -14.14
C ARG A 109 -20.80 31.96 -13.53
N VAL A 110 -20.32 33.17 -13.25
CA VAL A 110 -20.95 34.47 -12.93
C VAL A 110 -22.47 34.56 -13.07
#